data_AF-A0A516G6B4-F1
#
_entry.id   AF-A0A516G6B4-F1
#
_cell.length_a   1.000
_cell.length_b   1.000
_cell.length_c   1.000
_cell.angle_alpha   90.00
_cell.angle_beta   90.00
_cell.angle_gamma   90.00
#
_symmetry.space_group_name_H-M   'P 1'
#
loop_
_entity.id
_entity.type
_entity.pdbx_description
1 polymer ?
#
loop_
_entity_poly.entity_id
_entity_poly.type
_entity_poly.pdbx_seq_one_letter_code
_entity_poly.pdbx_strand_id
1 'polypeptide(L)'
;MESPSQVIHGDLLGNVLFAEGHPPTIIDWAPYWRPAGLGSAIAVVDALCWHGTPVEAVAELGAGVPEWSQLVVRALTFRIATFHLLGLWDTARSNRYAPVVDAAVTLAR
;
A
#
# COMPACT_ATOMS: atom_id res chain seq x y z
N MET A 1 10.83 2.60 13.29
CA MET A 1 11.06 1.57 12.29
C MET A 1 12.52 1.23 12.31
N GLU A 2 12.84 -0.03 12.54
CA GLU A 2 14.21 -0.53 12.61
C GLU A 2 14.67 -1.17 11.30
N SER A 3 13.72 -1.58 10.44
CA SER A 3 14.03 -2.16 9.13
C SER A 3 14.86 -1.20 8.27
N PRO A 4 15.93 -1.67 7.60
CA PRO A 4 16.80 -0.83 6.80
C PRO A 4 16.05 -0.28 5.57
N SER A 5 16.36 0.96 5.22
CA SER A 5 15.82 1.59 4.01
C SER A 5 16.61 1.18 2.77
N GLN A 6 15.90 0.99 1.67
CA GLN A 6 16.44 0.76 0.33
C GLN A 6 15.55 1.43 -0.72
N VAL A 7 15.86 1.28 -2.00
CA VAL A 7 14.98 1.73 -3.07
C VAL A 7 13.75 0.81 -3.13
N ILE A 8 12.56 1.40 -3.14
CA ILE A 8 11.28 0.72 -3.35
C ILE A 8 10.49 1.38 -4.48
N HIS A 9 9.52 0.66 -5.03
CA HIS A 9 8.49 1.22 -5.91
C HIS A 9 7.34 1.79 -5.07
N GLY A 10 7.04 3.08 -5.22
CA GLY A 10 5.99 3.77 -4.45
C GLY A 10 4.57 3.59 -4.97
N ASP A 11 4.40 2.92 -6.11
CA ASP A 11 3.10 2.74 -6.78
C ASP A 11 2.98 1.35 -7.46
N LEU A 12 3.37 0.27 -6.77
CA LEU A 12 3.65 -1.01 -7.44
C LEU A 12 2.42 -1.72 -8.05
N LEU A 13 1.27 -1.73 -7.35
CA LEU A 13 0.16 -2.64 -7.71
C LEU A 13 -0.35 -2.45 -9.15
N GLY A 14 -0.50 -1.19 -9.59
CA GLY A 14 -0.97 -0.87 -10.94
C GLY A 14 0.12 -0.93 -12.02
N ASN A 15 1.38 -1.11 -11.62
CA ASN A 15 2.56 -0.95 -12.48
C ASN A 15 3.33 -2.26 -12.70
N VAL A 16 2.62 -3.38 -12.68
CA VAL A 16 3.14 -4.70 -13.06
C VAL A 16 2.39 -5.20 -14.30
N LEU A 17 3.12 -5.43 -15.38
CA LEU A 17 2.60 -6.04 -16.60
C LEU A 17 2.80 -7.55 -16.56
N PHE A 18 1.75 -8.28 -16.93
CA PHE A 18 1.75 -9.72 -17.09
C PHE A 18 1.51 -10.07 -18.56
N ALA A 19 2.31 -10.97 -19.10
CA ALA A 19 2.14 -11.52 -20.44
C ALA A 19 2.40 -13.03 -20.41
N GLU A 20 1.66 -13.79 -21.21
CA GLU A 20 1.83 -15.24 -21.29
C GLU A 20 3.27 -15.59 -21.68
N GLY A 21 3.86 -16.55 -20.96
CA GLY A 21 5.25 -17.00 -21.19
C GLY A 21 6.34 -16.02 -20.76
N HIS A 22 6.02 -14.87 -20.16
CA HIS A 22 6.99 -13.86 -19.75
C HIS A 22 6.95 -13.63 -18.23
N PRO A 23 8.08 -13.29 -17.59
CA PRO A 23 8.07 -12.87 -16.20
C PRO A 23 7.32 -11.53 -16.05
N PRO A 24 6.75 -11.24 -14.87
CA PRO A 24 6.13 -9.95 -14.60
C PRO A 24 7.14 -8.81 -14.83
N THR A 25 6.70 -7.76 -15.51
CA THR A 25 7.53 -6.59 -15.82
C THR A 25 7.05 -5.38 -15.04
N ILE A 26 7.95 -4.74 -14.30
CA ILE A 26 7.66 -3.50 -13.58
C ILE A 26 7.82 -2.31 -14.54
N ILE A 27 6.82 -1.44 -14.57
CA ILE A 27 6.81 -0.21 -15.38
C ILE A 27 6.64 1.02 -14.47
N ASP A 28 6.63 2.21 -15.06
CA ASP A 28 6.37 3.51 -14.38
C ASP A 28 7.11 3.68 -13.05
N TRP A 29 8.44 3.59 -13.13
CA TRP A 29 9.31 3.51 -11.97
C TRP A 29 9.24 4.77 -11.10
N ALA A 30 8.54 4.67 -9.96
CA ALA A 30 8.41 5.71 -8.94
C ALA A 30 9.28 5.40 -7.70
N PRO A 31 10.59 5.75 -7.68
CA PRO A 31 11.51 5.33 -6.63
C PRO A 31 11.35 6.13 -5.33
N TYR A 32 11.37 5.41 -4.20
CA TYR A 32 11.47 5.99 -2.85
C TYR A 32 12.55 5.30 -2.04
N TRP A 33 13.20 6.02 -1.12
CA TRP A 33 14.16 5.45 -0.16
C TRP A 33 13.49 5.16 1.18
N ARG A 34 13.03 3.91 1.37
CA ARG A 34 12.22 3.49 2.51
C ARG A 34 12.43 2.01 2.83
N PRO A 35 11.97 1.51 3.98
CA PRO A 35 11.99 0.08 4.26
C PRO A 35 11.27 -0.72 3.19
N ALA A 36 11.83 -1.88 2.81
CA ALA A 36 11.33 -2.70 1.70
C ALA A 36 9.83 -3.00 1.79
N GLY A 37 9.38 -3.38 3.00
CA GLY A 37 7.99 -3.72 3.25
C GLY A 37 6.99 -2.58 3.02
N LEU A 38 7.44 -1.32 2.94
CA LEU A 38 6.53 -0.21 2.63
C LEU A 38 5.99 -0.29 1.19
N GLY A 39 6.79 -0.77 0.23
CA GLY A 39 6.30 -0.98 -1.14
C GLY A 39 5.17 -2.01 -1.17
N SER A 40 5.34 -3.12 -0.46
CA SER A 40 4.30 -4.13 -0.28
C SER A 40 3.07 -3.59 0.44
N ALA A 41 3.24 -2.78 1.49
CA ALA A 41 2.13 -2.18 2.23
C ALA A 41 1.33 -1.20 1.36
N ILE A 42 1.98 -0.42 0.50
CA ILE A 42 1.29 0.45 -0.46
C ILE A 42 0.46 -0.40 -1.43
N ALA A 43 1.05 -1.44 -2.01
CA ALA A 43 0.33 -2.34 -2.92
C ALA A 43 -0.88 -3.00 -2.24
N VAL A 44 -0.75 -3.44 -0.99
CA VAL A 44 -1.88 -4.01 -0.23
C VAL A 44 -2.95 -2.95 0.03
N VAL A 45 -2.58 -1.75 0.49
CA VAL A 45 -3.54 -0.65 0.70
C VAL A 45 -4.29 -0.31 -0.57
N ASP A 46 -3.62 -0.28 -1.73
CA ASP A 46 -4.28 -0.04 -3.00
C ASP A 46 -5.25 -1.15 -3.36
N ALA A 47 -4.88 -2.41 -3.10
CA ALA A 47 -5.74 -3.56 -3.36
C ALA A 47 -7.02 -3.50 -2.52
N LEU A 48 -6.88 -3.17 -1.23
CA LEU A 48 -7.99 -3.01 -0.28
C LEU A 48 -8.90 -1.83 -0.63
N CYS A 49 -8.31 -0.69 -1.00
CA CYS A 49 -9.10 0.50 -1.32
C CYS A 49 -9.74 0.44 -2.71
N TRP A 50 -9.06 -0.09 -3.72
CA TRP A 50 -9.44 0.10 -5.14
C TRP A 50 -9.76 -1.18 -5.92
N HIS A 51 -9.28 -2.34 -5.47
CA HIS A 51 -9.40 -3.59 -6.23
C HIS A 51 -10.32 -4.63 -5.57
N GLY A 52 -11.06 -4.25 -4.53
CA GLY A 52 -12.06 -5.10 -3.91
C GLY A 52 -11.50 -6.22 -3.03
N THR A 53 -10.21 -6.15 -2.67
CA THR A 53 -9.62 -7.10 -1.72
C THR A 53 -10.27 -6.88 -0.33
N PRO A 54 -10.75 -7.95 0.34
CA PRO A 54 -11.34 -7.82 1.67
C PRO A 54 -10.37 -7.27 2.71
N VAL A 55 -10.82 -6.36 3.58
CA VAL A 55 -9.97 -5.70 4.60
C VAL A 55 -9.41 -6.68 5.62
N GLU A 56 -10.09 -7.80 5.83
CA GLU A 56 -9.68 -8.89 6.71
C GLU A 56 -8.38 -9.56 6.24
N ALA A 57 -8.06 -9.48 4.95
CA ALA A 57 -6.84 -10.05 4.38
C ALA A 57 -5.57 -9.25 4.73
N VAL A 58 -5.70 -8.05 5.31
CA VAL A 58 -4.56 -7.15 5.57
C VAL A 58 -3.46 -7.80 6.41
N ALA A 59 -3.81 -8.63 7.39
CA ALA A 59 -2.84 -9.31 8.24
C ALA A 59 -2.12 -10.45 7.50
N GLU A 60 -2.87 -11.26 6.75
CA GLU A 60 -2.35 -12.39 5.98
C GLU A 60 -1.39 -11.92 4.87
N LEU A 61 -1.77 -10.89 4.12
CA LEU A 61 -0.96 -10.33 3.03
C LEU A 61 0.38 -9.75 3.50
N GLY A 62 0.49 -9.41 4.78
CA GLY A 62 1.71 -8.93 5.42
C GLY A 62 2.48 -9.98 6.20
N ALA A 63 2.06 -11.25 6.18
CA ALA A 63 2.68 -12.29 6.99
C ALA A 63 4.18 -12.40 6.69
N GLY A 64 5.01 -12.35 7.73
CA GLY A 64 6.47 -12.39 7.61
C GLY A 64 7.14 -11.07 7.26
N VAL A 65 6.39 -9.97 7.04
CA VAL A 65 6.96 -8.63 6.84
C VAL A 65 7.19 -7.97 8.21
N PRO A 66 8.42 -7.58 8.57
CA PRO A 66 8.70 -6.90 9.83
C PRO A 66 7.94 -5.58 9.92
N GLU A 67 7.42 -5.28 11.12
CA GLU A 67 6.79 -3.98 11.42
C GLU A 67 5.55 -3.68 10.54
N TRP A 68 4.88 -4.73 10.05
CA TRP A 68 3.78 -4.65 9.07
C TRP A 68 2.66 -3.67 9.46
N SER A 69 2.15 -3.74 10.69
CA SER A 69 1.10 -2.82 11.16
C SER A 69 1.48 -1.34 10.97
N GLN A 70 2.71 -1.01 11.31
CA GLN A 70 3.29 0.32 11.16
C GLN A 70 3.58 0.70 9.70
N LEU A 71 3.84 -0.28 8.84
CA LEU A 71 3.99 -0.07 7.40
C LEU A 71 2.63 0.24 6.74
N VAL A 72 1.57 -0.46 7.13
CA VAL A 72 0.19 -0.20 6.63
C VAL A 72 -0.28 1.20 7.02
N VAL A 73 -0.05 1.64 8.26
CA VAL A 73 -0.37 3.01 8.70
C VAL A 73 0.36 4.05 7.85
N ARG A 74 1.64 3.83 7.55
CA ARG A 74 2.43 4.74 6.69
C ARG A 74 1.95 4.73 5.24
N ALA A 75 1.60 3.57 4.69
CA ALA A 75 1.07 3.44 3.34
C ALA A 75 -0.27 4.18 3.17
N LEU A 76 -1.20 4.02 4.12
CA LEU A 76 -2.45 4.78 4.16
C LEU A 76 -2.18 6.28 4.25
N THR A 77 -1.32 6.69 5.19
CA THR A 77 -0.95 8.11 5.36
C THR A 77 -0.38 8.69 4.06
N PHE A 78 0.52 7.97 3.40
CA PHE A 78 1.11 8.37 2.13
C PHE A 78 0.06 8.58 1.04
N ARG A 79 -0.85 7.62 0.84
CA ARG A 79 -1.92 7.71 -0.17
C ARG A 79 -2.91 8.83 0.12
N ILE A 80 -3.37 8.93 1.36
CA ILE A 80 -4.30 9.98 1.80
C ILE A 80 -3.66 11.36 1.60
N ALA A 81 -2.42 11.56 2.07
CA ALA A 81 -1.70 12.81 1.89
C ALA A 81 -1.51 13.15 0.40
N THR A 82 -1.17 12.16 -0.43
CA THR A 82 -1.03 12.34 -1.88
C THR A 82 -2.32 12.85 -2.51
N PHE A 83 -3.47 12.22 -2.20
CA PHE A 83 -4.75 12.68 -2.72
C PHE A 83 -5.15 14.06 -2.21
N HIS A 84 -4.86 14.38 -0.95
CA HIS A 84 -5.07 15.72 -0.42
C HIS A 84 -4.24 16.77 -1.17
N LEU A 85 -2.94 16.50 -1.36
CA LEU A 85 -2.02 17.42 -2.04
C LEU A 85 -2.39 17.64 -3.51
N LEU A 86 -2.96 16.63 -4.16
CA LEU A 86 -3.43 16.72 -5.54
C LEU A 86 -4.83 17.35 -5.67
N GLY A 87 -5.48 17.74 -4.56
CA GLY A 87 -6.86 18.24 -4.58
C GLY A 87 -7.88 17.18 -5.00
N LEU A 88 -7.53 15.90 -4.87
CA LEU A 88 -8.35 14.76 -5.26
C LEU A 88 -9.08 14.12 -4.08
N TRP A 89 -8.89 14.61 -2.85
CA TRP A 89 -9.57 14.04 -1.68
C TRP A 89 -11.02 14.54 -1.58
N ASP A 90 -11.97 13.61 -1.71
CA ASP A 90 -13.40 13.85 -1.65
C ASP A 90 -14.11 12.84 -0.73
N THR A 91 -15.42 13.03 -0.52
CA THR A 91 -16.24 12.12 0.31
C THR A 91 -16.22 10.69 -0.21
N ALA A 92 -16.20 10.50 -1.53
CA ALA A 92 -16.16 9.17 -2.13
C ALA A 92 -14.87 8.42 -1.75
N ARG A 93 -13.70 9.08 -1.84
CA ARG A 93 -12.43 8.50 -1.40
C ARG A 93 -12.39 8.32 0.11
N SER A 94 -12.88 9.28 0.89
CA SER A 94 -12.95 9.13 2.35
C SER A 94 -13.72 7.87 2.75
N ASN A 95 -14.89 7.63 2.14
CA ASN A 95 -15.70 6.43 2.40
C ASN A 95 -14.99 5.14 1.97
N ARG A 96 -14.21 5.19 0.90
CA ARG A 96 -13.42 4.05 0.41
C ARG A 96 -12.26 3.70 1.34
N TYR A 97 -11.60 4.71 1.92
CA TYR A 97 -10.44 4.52 2.79
C TYR A 97 -10.82 4.19 4.24
N ALA A 98 -12.00 4.61 4.71
CA ALA A 98 -12.40 4.46 6.12
C ALA A 98 -12.32 3.00 6.64
N PRO A 99 -12.87 1.97 5.95
CA PRO A 99 -12.77 0.59 6.44
C PRO A 99 -11.33 0.08 6.53
N VAL A 100 -10.45 0.54 5.64
CA VAL A 100 -9.03 0.16 5.62
C VAL A 100 -8.27 0.84 6.75
N VAL A 101 -8.63 2.09 7.07
CA VAL A 101 -8.10 2.81 8.24
C VAL A 101 -8.50 2.09 9.53
N ASP A 102 -9.77 1.69 9.67
CA ASP A 102 -10.25 0.95 10.84
C ASP A 102 -9.54 -0.40 11.00
N ALA A 103 -9.32 -1.12 9.89
CA ALA A 103 -8.54 -2.36 9.88
C ALA A 103 -7.08 -2.12 10.29
N ALA A 104 -6.44 -1.05 9.81
CA ALA A 104 -5.07 -0.70 10.18
C ALA A 104 -4.94 -0.32 11.67
N VAL A 105 -5.93 0.38 12.23
CA VAL A 105 -5.97 0.71 13.67
C VAL A 105 -6.13 -0.55 14.50
N THR A 106 -6.96 -1.50 14.07
CA THR A 106 -7.12 -2.80 14.73
C THR A 106 -5.83 -3.62 14.67
N LEU A 107 -5.16 -3.64 13.52
CA LEU A 107 -3.89 -4.36 13.30
C LEU A 107 -2.72 -3.79 14.14
N ALA A 108 -2.79 -2.52 14.54
CA ALA A 108 -1.75 -1.86 15.32
C ALA A 108 -1.97 -1.95 16.85
N ARG A 109 -3.08 -2.52 17.30
CA ARG A 109 -3.38 -2.80 18.71
C ARG A 109 -2.88 -4.17 19.10
#